data_AF-A0AA85BLC9-F1
#
_entry.id   AF-A0AA85BLC9-F1
#
_cell.length_a   1.000
_cell.length_b   1.000
_cell.length_c   1.000
_cell.angle_alpha   90.00
_cell.angle_beta   90.00
_cell.angle_gamma   90.00
#
_symmetry.space_group_name_H-M   'P 1'
#
loop_
_entity.id
_entity.type
_entity.pdbx_description
1 polymer ?
#
loop_
_entity_poly.entity_id
_entity_poly.type
_entity_poly.pdbx_seq_one_letter_code
_entity_poly.pdbx_strand_id
1 'polypeptide(L)'
;MDSTGTPFQMSTTVDVSKTYKRKSLDRYERIGNLLEQFLKGKLQHIHKFTDLPDGYFLIDEIIQLPEFKKEHCTYDEIIDVVHNDALLRFSVRGSKVRLKPPELNRDPDVILSKKLAWILRHGAENVGMKYEPGGYLYVDKILQLKPFQGVRLEDISRVVNSNDKKRYELSTNPENGRLRIRAYQGHTVTIEGLDISLIENPEDYPTVIHGTYFRNWDSIRREGLKRMQRTHIHFAPGEVGETGVISGMRSSAEIIIYIDLIKAINDGYKFYLSKNNVILCEGNKEGCLPTKYFRAAYQRNPRLKLSLTP
;
A
#
# COMPACT_ATOMS: atom_id res chain seq x y z
N MET A 1 24.84 -19.06 71.53
CA MET A 1 23.97 -17.96 72.00
C MET A 1 24.07 -16.85 70.97
N ASP A 2 22.92 -16.54 70.39
CA ASP A 2 22.54 -15.38 69.58
C ASP A 2 23.44 -14.89 68.43
N SER A 3 22.90 -15.00 67.22
CA SER A 3 22.65 -13.79 66.42
C SER A 3 21.53 -14.04 65.42
N THR A 4 20.67 -13.04 65.32
CA THR A 4 19.32 -13.01 64.78
C THR A 4 19.30 -12.88 63.25
N GLY A 5 18.54 -13.76 62.59
CA GLY A 5 18.21 -13.62 61.19
C GLY A 5 17.16 -12.52 60.97
N THR A 6 17.45 -11.55 60.11
CA THR A 6 16.45 -10.68 59.48
C THR A 6 16.23 -11.16 58.04
N PRO A 7 14.99 -11.40 57.56
CA PRO A 7 14.76 -11.78 56.19
C PRO A 7 14.80 -10.55 55.29
N PHE A 8 15.67 -10.57 54.28
CA PHE A 8 15.74 -9.57 53.22
C PHE A 8 14.48 -9.68 52.35
N GLN A 9 13.61 -8.67 52.42
CA GLN A 9 12.44 -8.54 51.55
C GLN A 9 12.89 -8.28 50.11
N MET A 10 12.64 -9.23 49.19
CA MET A 10 12.73 -8.94 47.76
C MET A 10 11.64 -7.96 47.37
N SER A 11 12.04 -6.72 47.09
CA SER A 11 11.20 -5.72 46.43
C SER A 11 10.97 -6.16 44.98
N THR A 12 9.72 -6.54 44.67
CA THR A 12 9.25 -6.76 43.31
C THR A 12 9.07 -5.41 42.62
N THR A 13 10.14 -4.90 42.01
CA THR A 13 10.03 -3.79 41.07
C THR A 13 9.28 -4.28 39.82
N VAL A 14 7.97 -4.04 39.79
CA VAL A 14 7.14 -4.20 38.59
C VAL A 14 7.69 -3.27 37.53
N ASP A 15 8.17 -3.83 36.42
CA ASP A 15 8.68 -3.08 35.26
C ASP A 15 7.56 -2.24 34.62
N VAL A 16 7.44 -1.00 35.10
CA VAL A 16 6.40 -0.02 34.74
C VAL A 16 6.36 0.21 33.21
N SER A 17 7.49 0.05 32.53
CA SER A 17 7.61 0.23 31.08
C SER A 17 6.84 -0.84 30.28
N LYS A 18 6.86 -2.10 30.75
CA LYS A 18 6.11 -3.21 30.15
C LYS A 18 4.62 -3.10 30.45
N THR A 19 4.25 -2.69 31.66
CA THR A 19 2.85 -2.52 32.06
C THR A 19 2.19 -1.37 31.29
N TYR A 20 2.91 -0.26 31.09
CA TYR A 20 2.43 0.87 30.30
C TYR A 20 2.25 0.51 28.81
N LYS A 21 3.23 -0.16 28.19
CA LYS A 21 3.10 -0.67 26.80
C LYS A 21 1.88 -1.58 26.65
N ARG A 22 1.66 -2.51 27.58
CA ARG A 22 0.54 -3.45 27.56
C ARG A 22 -0.83 -2.77 27.71
N LYS A 23 -0.95 -1.79 28.62
CA LYS A 23 -2.16 -0.95 28.75
C LYS A 23 -2.44 -0.12 27.51
N SER A 24 -1.40 0.39 26.85
CA SER A 24 -1.58 1.15 25.59
C SER A 24 -2.07 0.25 24.46
N LEU A 25 -1.50 -0.96 24.30
CA LEU A 25 -1.90 -1.94 23.27
C LEU A 25 -3.38 -2.33 23.39
N ASP A 26 -3.84 -2.56 24.62
CA ASP A 26 -5.24 -2.87 24.94
C ASP A 26 -6.20 -1.72 24.59
N ARG A 27 -5.77 -0.45 24.74
CA ARG A 27 -6.57 0.72 24.28
C ARG A 27 -6.68 0.79 22.76
N TYR A 28 -5.59 0.64 22.01
CA TYR A 28 -5.64 0.66 20.54
C TYR A 28 -6.57 -0.42 19.98
N GLU A 29 -6.52 -1.62 20.57
CA GLU A 29 -7.39 -2.71 20.17
C GLU A 29 -8.86 -2.41 20.49
N ARG A 30 -9.16 -1.83 21.66
CA ARG A 30 -10.51 -1.35 22.00
C ARG A 30 -11.03 -0.32 21.01
N ILE A 31 -10.25 0.71 20.68
CA ILE A 31 -10.66 1.74 19.72
C ILE A 31 -10.90 1.12 18.34
N GLY A 32 -10.04 0.20 17.90
CA GLY A 32 -10.25 -0.54 16.65
C GLY A 32 -11.55 -1.36 16.65
N ASN A 33 -11.85 -2.05 17.74
CA ASN A 33 -13.08 -2.82 17.88
C ASN A 33 -14.33 -1.91 17.95
N LEU A 34 -14.21 -0.74 18.56
CA LEU A 34 -15.27 0.26 18.59
C LEU A 34 -15.54 0.83 17.18
N LEU A 35 -14.47 1.17 16.45
CA LEU A 35 -14.54 1.62 15.06
C LEU A 35 -15.17 0.58 14.14
N GLU A 36 -14.82 -0.69 14.30
CA GLU A 36 -15.45 -1.78 13.56
C GLU A 36 -16.95 -1.91 13.87
N GLN A 37 -17.35 -1.79 15.14
CA GLN A 37 -18.77 -1.84 15.53
C GLN A 37 -19.56 -0.68 14.91
N PHE A 38 -19.01 0.54 14.96
CA PHE A 38 -19.60 1.71 14.31
C PHE A 38 -19.82 1.46 12.81
N LEU A 39 -18.76 1.07 12.10
CA LEU A 39 -18.79 0.90 10.64
C LEU A 39 -19.66 -0.29 10.18
N LYS A 40 -20.00 -1.21 11.08
CA LYS A 40 -20.99 -2.28 10.86
C LYS A 40 -22.43 -1.86 11.17
N GLY A 41 -22.66 -0.61 11.55
CA GLY A 41 -23.98 -0.11 11.97
C GLY A 41 -24.45 -0.69 13.31
N LYS A 42 -23.53 -1.20 14.15
CA LYS A 42 -23.89 -1.82 15.44
C LYS A 42 -24.01 -0.82 16.60
N LEU A 43 -23.58 0.42 16.40
CA LEU A 43 -23.75 1.48 17.38
C LEU A 43 -25.00 2.29 17.05
N GLN A 44 -25.92 2.40 18.00
CA GLN A 44 -27.11 3.23 17.85
C GLN A 44 -26.74 4.71 17.99
N HIS A 45 -27.07 5.51 16.98
CA HIS A 45 -26.82 6.95 17.01
C HIS A 45 -27.96 7.71 16.32
N ILE A 46 -28.26 8.89 16.84
CA ILE A 46 -29.25 9.83 16.25
C ILE A 46 -28.54 10.80 15.28
N HIS A 47 -27.20 10.79 15.27
CA HIS A 47 -26.38 11.68 14.45
C HIS A 47 -26.56 11.41 12.96
N LYS A 48 -26.79 12.46 12.16
CA LYS A 48 -26.78 12.38 10.70
C LYS A 48 -25.35 12.60 10.20
N PHE A 49 -24.78 11.59 9.55
CA PHE A 49 -23.46 11.65 8.94
C PHE A 49 -23.51 12.26 7.54
N THR A 50 -22.38 12.81 7.10
CA THR A 50 -22.19 13.19 5.71
C THR A 50 -22.31 11.96 4.81
N ASP A 51 -23.20 12.02 3.81
CA ASP A 51 -23.34 10.95 2.83
C ASP A 51 -22.13 10.95 1.89
N LEU A 52 -21.32 9.89 2.00
CA LEU A 52 -20.12 9.69 1.20
C LEU A 52 -20.23 8.39 0.41
N PRO A 53 -19.72 8.38 -0.83
CA PRO A 53 -19.74 7.18 -1.65
C PRO A 53 -18.88 6.05 -1.05
N ASP A 54 -19.17 4.83 -1.48
CA ASP A 54 -18.40 3.61 -1.18
C ASP A 54 -18.25 3.27 0.32
N GLY A 55 -19.21 3.70 1.14
CA GLY A 55 -19.29 3.38 2.58
C GLY A 55 -18.22 4.08 3.43
N TYR A 56 -17.70 5.21 2.96
CA TYR A 56 -16.79 6.05 3.75
C TYR A 56 -17.55 6.92 4.77
N PHE A 57 -16.88 7.26 5.86
CA PHE A 57 -17.33 8.18 6.88
C PHE A 57 -16.21 9.17 7.20
N LEU A 58 -16.55 10.40 7.60
CA LEU A 58 -15.56 11.38 8.07
C LEU A 58 -15.11 11.03 9.49
N ILE A 59 -13.81 10.96 9.72
CA ILE A 59 -13.23 10.66 11.04
C ILE A 59 -13.68 11.72 12.06
N ASP A 60 -13.73 12.99 11.65
CA ASP A 60 -14.15 14.10 12.51
C ASP A 60 -15.60 13.98 12.99
N GLU A 61 -16.48 13.34 12.23
CA GLU A 61 -17.86 13.06 12.66
C GLU A 61 -17.90 11.88 13.64
N ILE A 62 -17.10 10.84 13.38
CA ILE A 62 -17.04 9.62 14.22
C ILE A 62 -16.58 9.97 15.64
N ILE A 63 -15.52 10.76 15.78
CA ILE A 63 -14.96 11.11 17.10
C ILE A 63 -15.92 11.97 17.94
N GLN A 64 -17.00 12.52 17.35
CA GLN A 64 -18.02 13.25 18.10
C GLN A 64 -19.03 12.36 18.81
N LEU A 65 -19.09 11.06 18.48
CA LEU A 65 -20.00 10.11 19.08
C LEU A 65 -19.67 9.85 20.57
N PRO A 66 -20.68 9.61 21.42
CA PRO A 66 -20.49 9.40 22.86
C PRO A 66 -19.48 8.30 23.20
N GLU A 67 -19.50 7.19 22.46
CA GLU A 67 -18.63 6.04 22.68
C GLU A 67 -17.16 6.39 22.40
N PHE A 68 -16.88 7.17 21.36
CA PHE A 68 -15.52 7.61 21.01
C PHE A 68 -15.03 8.74 21.92
N LYS A 69 -15.92 9.65 22.32
CA LYS A 69 -15.64 10.69 23.32
C LYS A 69 -15.28 10.10 24.67
N LYS A 70 -15.95 9.01 25.09
CA LYS A 70 -15.66 8.30 26.33
C LYS A 70 -14.25 7.69 26.36
N GLU A 71 -13.76 7.23 25.22
CA GLU A 71 -12.37 6.76 25.06
C GLU A 71 -11.37 7.90 24.81
N HIS A 72 -11.83 9.16 24.80
CA HIS A 72 -11.06 10.36 24.46
C HIS A 72 -10.34 10.23 23.11
N CYS A 73 -10.99 9.58 22.13
CA CYS A 73 -10.40 9.35 20.82
C CYS A 73 -10.16 10.65 20.08
N THR A 74 -8.92 10.86 19.66
CA THR A 74 -8.53 11.93 18.73
C THR A 74 -8.53 11.45 17.28
N TYR A 75 -8.49 12.39 16.34
CA TYR A 75 -8.33 12.08 14.92
C TYR A 75 -7.06 11.26 14.67
N ASP A 76 -5.93 11.68 15.25
CA ASP A 76 -4.63 11.00 15.07
C ASP A 76 -4.64 9.59 15.66
N GLU A 77 -5.33 9.37 16.79
CA GLU A 77 -5.48 8.03 17.35
C GLU A 77 -6.29 7.10 16.44
N ILE A 78 -7.33 7.59 15.76
CA ILE A 78 -8.07 6.80 14.77
C ILE A 78 -7.16 6.44 13.58
N ILE A 79 -6.38 7.41 13.09
CA ILE A 79 -5.41 7.18 12.02
C ILE A 79 -4.38 6.11 12.45
N ASP A 80 -3.84 6.22 13.65
CA ASP A 80 -2.87 5.27 14.20
C ASP A 80 -3.47 3.88 14.38
N VAL A 81 -4.71 3.77 14.87
CA VAL A 81 -5.45 2.50 14.97
C VAL A 81 -5.58 1.86 13.59
N VAL A 82 -5.98 2.62 12.57
CA VAL A 82 -6.17 2.08 11.23
C VAL A 82 -4.85 1.66 10.59
N HIS A 83 -3.79 2.48 10.71
CA HIS A 83 -2.49 2.16 10.13
C HIS A 83 -1.81 0.97 10.81
N ASN A 84 -2.03 0.78 12.10
CA ASN A 84 -1.44 -0.31 12.88
C ASN A 84 -2.36 -1.53 13.04
N ASP A 85 -3.54 -1.53 12.41
CA ASP A 85 -4.49 -2.65 12.51
C ASP A 85 -3.88 -3.93 11.91
N ALA A 86 -3.69 -4.95 12.75
CA ALA A 86 -2.99 -6.17 12.37
C ALA A 86 -3.69 -6.93 11.23
N LEU A 87 -5.02 -6.82 11.14
CA LEU A 87 -5.89 -7.50 10.19
C LEU A 87 -6.22 -6.63 8.95
N LEU A 88 -5.70 -5.40 8.91
CA LEU A 88 -5.99 -4.40 7.88
C LEU A 88 -7.50 -4.17 7.64
N ARG A 89 -8.33 -4.25 8.70
CA ARG A 89 -9.80 -4.14 8.67
C ARG A 89 -10.29 -2.87 8.00
N PHE A 90 -9.53 -1.78 8.09
CA PHE A 90 -9.99 -0.45 7.67
C PHE A 90 -9.25 0.07 6.44
N SER A 91 -9.87 1.00 5.73
CA SER A 91 -9.27 1.78 4.65
C SER A 91 -9.41 3.26 4.98
N VAL A 92 -8.30 4.00 4.96
CA VAL A 92 -8.27 5.46 5.16
C VAL A 92 -7.90 6.16 3.86
N ARG A 93 -8.55 7.29 3.59
CA ARG A 93 -8.26 8.21 2.48
C ARG A 93 -8.47 9.65 2.92
N GLY A 94 -7.37 10.35 3.21
CA GLY A 94 -7.46 11.68 3.84
C GLY A 94 -8.21 11.56 5.17
N SER A 95 -9.22 12.41 5.38
CA SER A 95 -10.08 12.41 6.57
C SER A 95 -11.19 11.35 6.59
N LYS A 96 -11.19 10.42 5.62
CA LYS A 96 -12.26 9.44 5.44
C LYS A 96 -11.80 8.05 5.84
N VAL A 97 -12.65 7.30 6.53
CA VAL A 97 -12.43 5.90 6.92
C VAL A 97 -13.60 5.02 6.51
N ARG A 98 -13.33 3.76 6.18
CA ARG A 98 -14.36 2.72 5.98
C ARG A 98 -13.87 1.36 6.42
N LEU A 99 -14.82 0.44 6.60
CA LEU A 99 -14.52 -0.98 6.78
C LEU A 99 -14.23 -1.61 5.41
N LYS A 100 -13.20 -2.45 5.34
CA LYS A 100 -12.96 -3.28 4.14
C LYS A 100 -13.89 -4.50 4.16
N PRO A 101 -14.27 -5.02 2.99
CA PRO A 101 -15.02 -6.27 2.94
C PRO A 101 -14.27 -7.41 3.65
N PRO A 102 -14.94 -8.23 4.49
CA PRO A 102 -14.30 -9.26 5.30
C PRO A 102 -13.49 -10.30 4.50
N GLU A 103 -13.84 -10.51 3.24
CA GLU A 103 -13.14 -11.40 2.31
C GLU A 103 -11.76 -10.90 1.87
N LEU A 104 -11.50 -9.59 1.94
CA LEU A 104 -10.33 -8.98 1.28
C LEU A 104 -8.98 -9.25 1.98
N ASN A 105 -9.00 -9.80 3.20
CA ASN A 105 -7.83 -10.01 4.07
C ASN A 105 -7.92 -11.32 4.89
N ARG A 106 -8.49 -12.40 4.35
CA ARG A 106 -8.54 -13.69 5.09
C ARG A 106 -7.21 -14.42 5.14
N ASP A 107 -6.41 -14.23 4.11
CA ASP A 107 -5.11 -14.88 3.96
C ASP A 107 -4.01 -14.06 4.68
N PRO A 108 -3.32 -14.64 5.68
CA PRO A 108 -2.20 -14.00 6.37
C PRO A 108 -1.10 -13.51 5.42
N ASP A 109 -0.84 -14.20 4.31
CA ASP A 109 0.20 -13.82 3.36
C ASP A 109 -0.21 -12.62 2.53
N VAL A 110 -1.49 -12.52 2.18
CA VAL A 110 -2.03 -11.34 1.53
C VAL A 110 -1.96 -10.12 2.46
N ILE A 111 -2.23 -10.30 3.76
CA ILE A 111 -2.06 -9.25 4.77
C ILE A 111 -0.59 -8.84 4.87
N LEU A 112 0.32 -9.80 5.07
CA LEU A 112 1.75 -9.53 5.20
C LEU A 112 2.30 -8.85 3.94
N SER A 113 1.92 -9.34 2.75
CA SER A 113 2.28 -8.72 1.47
C SER A 113 1.77 -7.28 1.38
N LYS A 114 0.57 -6.97 1.87
CA LYS A 114 0.06 -5.57 1.91
C LYS A 114 0.84 -4.71 2.90
N LYS A 115 1.21 -5.22 4.07
CA LYS A 115 2.05 -4.52 5.06
C LYS A 115 3.44 -4.24 4.48
N LEU A 116 4.07 -5.23 3.84
CA LEU A 116 5.33 -5.10 3.13
C LEU A 116 5.24 -4.06 2.00
N ALA A 117 4.19 -4.11 1.18
CA ALA A 117 3.99 -3.11 0.13
C ALA A 117 3.89 -1.69 0.69
N TRP A 118 3.21 -1.50 1.83
CA TRP A 118 3.10 -0.18 2.45
C TRP A 118 4.45 0.34 2.94
N ILE A 119 5.17 -0.45 3.74
CA ILE A 119 6.44 -0.02 4.32
C ILE A 119 7.50 0.20 3.23
N LEU A 120 7.56 -0.66 2.21
CA LEU A 120 8.58 -0.61 1.16
C LEU A 120 8.31 0.45 0.08
N ARG A 121 7.12 1.05 0.04
CA ARG A 121 6.74 2.00 -1.03
C ARG A 121 6.37 3.39 -0.53
N HIS A 122 5.91 3.48 0.72
CA HIS A 122 5.24 4.67 1.25
C HIS A 122 5.72 5.00 2.67
N GLY A 123 5.73 4.01 3.55
CA GLY A 123 5.70 4.26 5.00
C GLY A 123 7.04 4.20 5.73
N ALA A 124 8.16 3.95 5.05
CA ALA A 124 9.46 3.78 5.71
C ALA A 124 9.83 4.97 6.60
N GLU A 125 9.75 6.18 6.07
CA GLU A 125 10.11 7.41 6.81
C GLU A 125 9.17 7.66 7.99
N ASN A 126 7.87 7.33 7.83
CA ASN A 126 6.86 7.48 8.90
C ASN A 126 7.18 6.63 10.14
N VAL A 127 7.99 5.57 9.99
CA VAL A 127 8.43 4.72 11.10
C VAL A 127 9.93 4.90 11.41
N GLY A 128 10.53 6.00 10.94
CA GLY A 128 11.93 6.35 11.19
C GLY A 128 12.94 5.48 10.44
N MET A 129 12.51 4.75 9.40
CA MET A 129 13.40 3.98 8.53
C MET A 129 13.81 4.81 7.32
N LYS A 130 15.04 4.61 6.86
CA LYS A 130 15.57 5.19 5.62
C LYS A 130 15.78 4.11 4.59
N TYR A 131 15.53 4.44 3.34
CA TYR A 131 15.84 3.56 2.22
C TYR A 131 17.34 3.55 1.96
N GLU A 132 17.88 2.35 1.82
CA GLU A 132 19.19 2.14 1.21
C GLU A 132 19.08 2.28 -0.32
N PRO A 133 20.19 2.51 -1.03
CA PRO A 133 20.21 2.56 -2.49
C PRO A 133 19.50 1.35 -3.11
N GLY A 134 18.67 1.59 -4.12
CA GLY A 134 17.82 0.59 -4.75
C GLY A 134 16.51 0.31 -4.02
N GLY A 135 16.18 1.06 -2.97
CA GLY A 135 14.91 0.98 -2.25
C GLY A 135 14.87 -0.12 -1.20
N TYR A 136 16.04 -0.57 -0.73
CA TYR A 136 16.12 -1.61 0.27
C TYR A 136 15.89 -1.09 1.68
N LEU A 137 15.27 -1.93 2.50
CA LEU A 137 15.15 -1.78 3.94
C LEU A 137 15.65 -3.05 4.62
N TYR A 138 16.28 -2.92 5.79
CA TYR A 138 16.77 -4.07 6.55
C TYR A 138 15.63 -4.87 7.17
N VAL A 139 15.65 -6.20 6.98
CA VAL A 139 14.56 -7.09 7.42
C VAL A 139 14.47 -7.13 8.95
N ASP A 140 15.60 -7.14 9.67
CA ASP A 140 15.63 -7.13 11.13
C ASP A 140 14.95 -5.87 11.70
N LYS A 141 15.07 -4.73 11.01
CA LYS A 141 14.43 -3.48 11.40
C LYS A 141 12.92 -3.51 11.14
N ILE A 142 12.48 -4.06 10.01
CA ILE A 142 11.05 -4.24 9.72
C ILE A 142 10.38 -5.13 10.78
N LEU A 143 11.02 -6.24 11.17
CA LEU A 143 10.48 -7.18 12.16
C LEU A 143 10.36 -6.59 13.57
N GLN A 144 11.05 -5.49 13.87
CA GLN A 144 10.92 -4.77 15.14
C GLN A 144 9.70 -3.83 15.19
N LEU A 145 9.07 -3.56 14.05
CA LEU A 145 7.92 -2.66 13.96
C LEU A 145 6.64 -3.31 14.50
N LYS A 146 5.82 -2.54 15.22
CA LYS A 146 4.54 -2.99 15.79
C LYS A 146 3.63 -3.72 14.78
N PRO A 147 3.46 -3.25 13.52
CA PRO A 147 2.63 -3.96 12.54
C PRO A 147 3.14 -5.35 12.14
N PHE A 148 4.41 -5.65 12.40
CA PHE A 148 5.08 -6.91 12.07
C PHE A 148 5.34 -7.78 13.32
N GLN A 149 4.78 -7.42 14.48
CA GLN A 149 4.87 -8.25 15.68
C GLN A 149 4.30 -9.65 15.40
N GLY A 150 5.09 -10.69 15.71
CA GLY A 150 4.73 -12.09 15.45
C GLY A 150 5.04 -12.60 14.03
N VAL A 151 5.43 -11.72 13.11
CA VAL A 151 5.93 -12.12 11.78
C VAL A 151 7.33 -12.69 11.95
N ARG A 152 7.61 -13.83 11.33
CA ARG A 152 8.95 -14.42 11.31
C ARG A 152 9.63 -14.19 9.96
N LEU A 153 10.95 -14.41 9.92
CA LEU A 153 11.69 -14.33 8.66
C LEU A 153 11.15 -15.31 7.62
N GLU A 154 10.75 -16.50 8.05
CA GLU A 154 10.18 -17.53 7.18
C GLU A 154 8.89 -17.06 6.50
N ASP A 155 8.08 -16.25 7.18
CA ASP A 155 6.87 -15.66 6.61
C ASP A 155 7.18 -14.65 5.51
N ILE A 156 8.19 -13.79 5.73
CA ILE A 156 8.65 -12.84 4.72
C ILE A 156 9.19 -13.60 3.50
N SER A 157 10.07 -14.59 3.73
CA SER A 157 10.62 -15.43 2.66
C SER A 157 9.52 -16.13 1.87
N ARG A 158 8.52 -16.69 2.56
CA ARG A 158 7.35 -17.32 1.93
C ARG A 158 6.56 -16.33 1.08
N VAL A 159 6.23 -15.15 1.60
CA VAL A 159 5.53 -14.10 0.85
C VAL A 159 6.33 -13.57 -0.34
N VAL A 160 7.66 -13.51 -0.25
CA VAL A 160 8.51 -13.10 -1.37
C VAL A 160 8.51 -14.18 -2.46
N ASN A 161 8.58 -15.45 -2.08
CA ASN A 161 8.64 -16.59 -3.01
C ASN A 161 7.28 -16.95 -3.64
N SER A 162 6.17 -16.79 -2.91
CA SER A 162 4.81 -17.11 -3.38
C SER A 162 4.13 -15.97 -4.14
N ASN A 163 4.81 -14.83 -4.31
CA ASN A 163 4.20 -13.65 -4.92
C ASN A 163 4.05 -13.80 -6.43
N ASP A 164 2.83 -14.07 -6.89
CA ASP A 164 2.48 -14.13 -8.32
C ASP A 164 2.99 -12.92 -9.11
N LYS A 165 3.05 -11.74 -8.49
CA LYS A 165 3.47 -10.48 -9.12
C LYS A 165 4.95 -10.17 -8.95
N LYS A 166 5.72 -11.07 -8.33
CA LYS A 166 7.16 -10.93 -8.02
C LYS A 166 7.49 -9.52 -7.52
N ARG A 167 6.73 -9.02 -6.52
CA ARG A 167 6.78 -7.59 -6.14
C ARG A 167 8.03 -7.20 -5.35
N TYR A 168 8.66 -8.17 -4.71
CA TYR A 168 9.69 -7.96 -3.71
C TYR A 168 10.95 -8.75 -4.07
N GLU A 169 12.07 -8.30 -3.52
CA GLU A 169 13.34 -8.98 -3.61
C GLU A 169 13.99 -9.01 -2.23
N LEU A 170 14.42 -10.21 -1.83
CA LEU A 170 15.34 -10.39 -0.70
C LEU A 170 16.77 -10.43 -1.23
N SER A 171 17.67 -9.76 -0.52
CA SER A 171 19.09 -9.69 -0.85
C SER A 171 19.90 -9.60 0.43
N THR A 172 21.11 -10.13 0.41
CA THR A 172 22.10 -9.88 1.46
C THR A 172 22.89 -8.62 1.09
N ASN A 173 22.99 -7.67 2.00
CA ASN A 173 23.83 -6.49 1.79
C ASN A 173 25.31 -6.96 1.71
N PRO A 174 26.03 -6.66 0.62
CA PRO A 174 27.37 -7.18 0.40
C PRO A 174 28.42 -6.60 1.36
N GLU A 175 28.17 -5.43 1.96
CA GLU A 175 29.14 -4.74 2.83
C GLU A 175 29.08 -5.25 4.28
N ASN A 176 27.87 -5.55 4.77
CA ASN A 176 27.67 -5.91 6.18
C ASN A 176 26.96 -7.26 6.41
N GLY A 177 26.66 -8.00 5.34
CA GLY A 177 26.02 -9.31 5.42
C GLY A 177 24.58 -9.31 5.92
N ARG A 178 23.96 -8.15 6.16
CA ARG A 178 22.60 -8.06 6.70
C ARG A 178 21.56 -8.31 5.61
N LEU A 179 20.51 -9.04 5.96
CA LEU A 179 19.40 -9.30 5.07
C LEU A 179 18.55 -8.03 4.87
N ARG A 180 18.25 -7.72 3.62
CA ARG A 180 17.45 -6.56 3.19
C ARG A 180 16.39 -6.97 2.19
N ILE A 181 15.31 -6.19 2.14
CA ILE A 181 14.17 -6.39 1.24
C ILE A 181 13.81 -5.08 0.55
N ARG A 182 13.41 -5.13 -0.72
CA ARG A 182 12.87 -3.98 -1.46
C ARG A 182 11.59 -4.33 -2.22
N ALA A 183 10.86 -3.30 -2.65
CA ALA A 183 9.87 -3.44 -3.72
C ALA A 183 10.47 -2.99 -5.05
N TYR A 184 10.14 -3.65 -6.16
CA TYR A 184 10.66 -3.24 -7.48
C TYR A 184 10.04 -1.94 -8.02
N GLN A 185 8.80 -1.65 -7.62
CA GLN A 185 8.04 -0.52 -8.15
C GLN A 185 6.94 -0.08 -7.18
N GLY A 186 6.33 1.07 -7.50
CA GLY A 186 5.11 1.56 -6.86
C GLY A 186 5.36 2.53 -5.71
N HIS A 187 6.59 3.01 -5.59
CA HIS A 187 7.00 4.02 -4.61
C HIS A 187 6.23 5.34 -4.81
N THR A 188 5.89 5.99 -3.71
CA THR A 188 5.39 7.39 -3.68
C THR A 188 6.47 8.38 -3.25
N VAL A 189 7.64 7.86 -2.87
CA VAL A 189 8.83 8.64 -2.55
C VAL A 189 9.88 8.42 -3.63
N THR A 190 10.75 9.40 -3.82
CA THR A 190 11.91 9.27 -4.71
C THR A 190 12.94 8.36 -4.05
N ILE A 191 13.39 7.34 -4.79
CA ILE A 191 14.38 6.36 -4.32
C ILE A 191 15.57 6.40 -5.28
N GLU A 192 16.77 6.59 -4.73
CA GLU A 192 18.00 6.52 -5.50
C GLU A 192 18.36 5.08 -5.86
N GLY A 193 18.96 4.88 -7.04
CA GLY A 193 19.49 3.58 -7.46
C GLY A 193 18.44 2.50 -7.75
N LEU A 194 17.19 2.88 -8.04
CA LEU A 194 16.18 1.91 -8.48
C LEU A 194 16.67 1.13 -9.70
N ASP A 195 16.40 -0.17 -9.67
CA ASP A 195 16.76 -1.13 -10.73
C ASP A 195 15.71 -1.08 -11.85
N ILE A 196 15.78 0.01 -12.63
CA ILE A 196 14.94 0.29 -13.80
C ILE A 196 15.84 0.67 -14.98
N SER A 197 15.55 0.12 -16.16
CA SER A 197 16.32 0.36 -17.39
C SER A 197 15.52 1.15 -18.39
N LEU A 198 16.14 2.13 -19.07
CA LEU A 198 15.49 2.87 -20.14
C LEU A 198 15.11 1.92 -21.28
N ILE A 199 13.90 2.07 -21.84
CA ILE A 199 13.49 1.35 -23.04
C ILE A 199 14.04 2.11 -24.26
N GLU A 200 15.08 1.56 -24.88
CA GLU A 200 15.71 2.14 -26.08
C GLU A 200 15.04 1.66 -27.37
N ASN A 201 14.57 0.42 -27.39
CA ASN A 201 13.92 -0.20 -28.54
C ASN A 201 12.42 -0.42 -28.24
N PRO A 202 11.52 0.52 -28.58
CA PRO A 202 10.10 0.36 -28.31
C PRO A 202 9.44 -0.83 -29.03
N GLU A 203 10.03 -1.30 -30.13
CA GLU A 203 9.54 -2.46 -30.90
C GLU A 203 9.56 -3.77 -30.10
N ASP A 204 10.42 -3.86 -29.06
CA ASP A 204 10.45 -5.00 -28.13
C ASP A 204 9.18 -5.09 -27.27
N TYR A 205 8.37 -4.02 -27.24
CA TYR A 205 7.15 -3.89 -26.43
C TYR A 205 5.96 -3.49 -27.30
N PRO A 206 5.49 -4.37 -28.21
CA PRO A 206 4.41 -4.05 -29.16
C PRO A 206 3.06 -3.78 -28.49
N THR A 207 2.91 -4.21 -27.23
CA THR A 207 1.73 -3.97 -26.41
C THR A 207 2.13 -3.29 -25.10
N VAL A 208 1.62 -2.10 -24.86
CA VAL A 208 1.75 -1.39 -23.57
C VAL A 208 0.36 -0.95 -23.15
N ILE A 209 -0.09 -1.45 -21.99
CA ILE A 209 -1.46 -1.20 -21.53
C ILE A 209 -1.55 -0.66 -20.12
N HIS A 210 -2.58 0.15 -19.88
CA HIS A 210 -2.98 0.60 -18.56
C HIS A 210 -4.41 0.15 -18.25
N GLY A 211 -4.59 -0.48 -17.09
CA GLY A 211 -5.90 -0.87 -16.60
C GLY A 211 -6.50 0.12 -15.63
N THR A 212 -7.77 0.47 -15.83
CA THR A 212 -8.50 1.39 -14.96
C THR A 212 -9.96 0.96 -14.75
N TYR A 213 -10.72 1.78 -14.03
CA TYR A 213 -12.12 1.58 -13.71
C TYR A 213 -12.99 2.62 -14.43
N PHE A 214 -14.26 2.31 -14.68
CA PHE A 214 -15.19 3.21 -15.40
C PHE A 214 -15.29 4.60 -14.76
N ARG A 215 -15.38 4.65 -13.42
CA ARG A 215 -15.43 5.91 -12.66
C ARG A 215 -14.26 6.87 -12.93
N ASN A 216 -13.13 6.37 -13.43
CA ASN A 216 -11.95 7.19 -13.74
C ASN A 216 -11.91 7.60 -15.21
N TRP A 217 -12.71 6.96 -16.08
CA TRP A 217 -12.55 7.05 -17.53
C TRP A 217 -12.73 8.47 -18.06
N ASP A 218 -13.74 9.19 -17.60
CA ASP A 218 -14.03 10.54 -18.06
C ASP A 218 -12.91 11.52 -17.78
N SER A 219 -12.28 11.43 -16.60
CA SER A 219 -11.10 12.25 -16.30
C SER A 219 -9.91 11.81 -17.15
N ILE A 220 -9.67 10.49 -17.29
CA ILE A 220 -8.54 9.97 -18.06
C ILE A 220 -8.63 10.35 -19.55
N ARG A 221 -9.80 10.27 -20.19
CA ARG A 221 -9.96 10.65 -21.60
C ARG A 221 -9.80 12.15 -21.84
N ARG A 222 -10.18 12.99 -20.87
CA ARG A 222 -9.98 14.45 -20.92
C ARG A 222 -8.54 14.88 -20.64
N GLU A 223 -7.91 14.29 -19.62
CA GLU A 223 -6.70 14.83 -19.01
C GLU A 223 -5.45 13.99 -19.28
N GLY A 224 -5.61 12.74 -19.72
CA GLY A 224 -4.54 11.75 -19.83
C GLY A 224 -4.36 10.90 -18.57
N LEU A 225 -3.34 10.04 -18.59
CA LEU A 225 -2.96 9.20 -17.45
C LEU A 225 -1.98 9.94 -16.56
N LYS A 226 -2.30 10.10 -15.28
CA LYS A 226 -1.44 10.75 -14.30
C LYS A 226 -0.79 9.73 -13.37
N ARG A 227 0.45 9.98 -12.95
CA ARG A 227 1.14 9.17 -11.91
C ARG A 227 0.49 9.29 -10.53
N MET A 228 -0.41 10.26 -10.35
CA MET A 228 -1.07 10.58 -9.08
C MET A 228 -0.01 10.82 -7.99
N GLN A 229 -0.11 10.16 -6.84
CA GLN A 229 0.87 10.26 -5.76
C GLN A 229 2.15 9.45 -6.01
N ARG A 230 2.22 8.64 -7.07
CA ARG A 230 3.38 7.79 -7.35
C ARG A 230 4.46 8.56 -8.12
N THR A 231 5.65 7.98 -8.19
CA THR A 231 6.74 8.50 -9.04
C THR A 231 6.52 8.25 -10.52
N HIS A 232 5.79 7.19 -10.89
CA HIS A 232 5.58 6.79 -12.28
C HIS A 232 4.13 6.34 -12.53
N ILE A 233 3.68 6.49 -13.78
CA ILE A 233 2.55 5.77 -14.36
C ILE A 233 2.99 4.34 -14.64
N HIS A 234 2.16 3.36 -14.28
CA HIS A 234 2.44 1.94 -14.44
C HIS A 234 1.68 1.36 -15.63
N PHE A 235 2.38 0.59 -16.45
CA PHE A 235 1.85 -0.13 -17.59
C PHE A 235 2.24 -1.62 -17.53
N ALA A 236 1.39 -2.47 -18.08
CA ALA A 236 1.72 -3.86 -18.35
C ALA A 236 2.20 -4.01 -19.80
N PRO A 237 3.15 -4.92 -20.08
CA PRO A 237 3.65 -5.19 -21.43
C PRO A 237 2.70 -6.07 -22.27
N GLY A 238 1.47 -6.29 -21.80
CA GLY A 238 0.49 -7.17 -22.44
C GLY A 238 -0.76 -7.39 -21.60
N GLU A 239 -1.78 -8.04 -22.18
CA GLU A 239 -3.02 -8.41 -21.50
C GLU A 239 -2.85 -9.65 -20.60
N VAL A 240 -3.74 -9.81 -19.61
CA VAL A 240 -3.72 -10.98 -18.72
C VAL A 240 -4.07 -12.24 -19.52
N GLY A 241 -3.16 -13.23 -19.52
CA GLY A 241 -3.32 -14.49 -20.26
C GLY A 241 -2.40 -14.60 -21.47
N GLU A 242 -1.76 -13.52 -21.89
CA GLU A 242 -0.69 -13.57 -22.90
C GLU A 242 0.59 -14.18 -22.30
N THR A 243 1.30 -14.97 -23.11
CA THR A 243 2.53 -15.67 -22.69
C THR A 243 3.57 -14.67 -22.18
N GLY A 244 4.11 -14.92 -20.98
CA GLY A 244 5.13 -14.06 -20.38
C GLY A 244 4.61 -12.82 -19.64
N VAL A 245 3.30 -12.54 -19.66
CA VAL A 245 2.71 -11.38 -18.97
C VAL A 245 2.35 -11.74 -17.52
N ILE A 246 3.25 -11.40 -16.61
CA ILE A 246 2.98 -11.45 -15.16
C ILE A 246 2.15 -10.21 -14.78
N SER A 247 0.83 -10.31 -14.95
CA SER A 247 -0.20 -9.27 -14.74
C SER A 247 0.22 -8.00 -13.95
N GLY A 248 0.58 -6.95 -14.68
CA GLY A 248 0.80 -5.60 -14.13
C GLY A 248 -0.50 -4.88 -13.75
N MET A 249 -1.62 -5.31 -14.33
CA MET A 249 -2.96 -4.77 -14.13
C MET A 249 -3.70 -5.45 -12.96
N ARG A 250 -4.73 -4.82 -12.41
CA ARG A 250 -5.65 -5.50 -11.48
C ARG A 250 -6.59 -6.41 -12.28
N SER A 251 -6.83 -7.63 -11.79
CA SER A 251 -7.83 -8.54 -12.39
C SER A 251 -9.24 -7.94 -12.42
N SER A 252 -9.53 -6.97 -11.55
CA SER A 252 -10.79 -6.23 -11.51
C SER A 252 -10.83 -4.97 -12.38
N ALA A 253 -9.79 -4.67 -13.17
CA ALA A 253 -9.84 -3.55 -14.10
C ALA A 253 -10.97 -3.75 -15.14
N GLU A 254 -11.73 -2.69 -15.37
CA GLU A 254 -12.91 -2.68 -16.24
C GLU A 254 -12.59 -2.11 -17.62
N ILE A 255 -11.57 -1.25 -17.70
CA ILE A 255 -11.11 -0.60 -18.93
C ILE A 255 -9.63 -0.90 -19.15
N ILE A 256 -9.27 -1.18 -20.39
CA ILE A 256 -7.90 -1.34 -20.86
C ILE A 256 -7.59 -0.22 -21.85
N ILE A 257 -6.54 0.54 -21.58
CA ILE A 257 -6.04 1.62 -22.44
C ILE A 257 -4.73 1.15 -23.07
N TYR A 258 -4.66 1.14 -24.39
CA TYR A 258 -3.45 0.85 -25.15
C TYR A 258 -2.67 2.13 -25.41
N ILE A 259 -1.37 2.08 -25.19
CA ILE A 259 -0.46 3.20 -25.39
C ILE A 259 0.29 3.02 -26.71
N ASP A 260 0.40 4.12 -27.45
CA ASP A 260 1.30 4.25 -28.58
C ASP A 260 2.70 4.60 -28.05
N LEU A 261 3.47 3.55 -27.70
CA LEU A 261 4.78 3.69 -27.06
C LEU A 261 5.78 4.41 -27.97
N ILE A 262 5.84 4.03 -29.24
CA ILE A 262 6.76 4.58 -30.24
C ILE A 262 6.53 6.09 -30.36
N LYS A 263 5.27 6.51 -30.53
CA LYS A 263 4.92 7.93 -30.63
C LYS A 263 5.27 8.69 -29.36
N ALA A 264 5.03 8.12 -28.17
CA ALA A 264 5.35 8.78 -26.92
C ALA A 264 6.87 8.97 -26.73
N ILE A 265 7.68 7.96 -27.06
CA ILE A 265 9.14 8.05 -26.99
C ILE A 265 9.68 9.06 -28.01
N ASN A 266 9.18 9.06 -29.25
CA ASN A 266 9.58 10.02 -30.29
C ASN A 266 9.25 11.47 -29.89
N ASP A 267 8.15 11.68 -29.15
CA ASP A 267 7.78 12.98 -28.58
C ASP A 267 8.57 13.32 -27.28
N GLY A 268 9.53 12.49 -26.87
CA GLY A 268 10.47 12.76 -25.78
C GLY A 268 10.08 12.19 -24.40
N TYR A 269 9.03 11.37 -24.30
CA TYR A 269 8.70 10.70 -23.04
C TYR A 269 9.64 9.53 -22.79
N LYS A 270 10.16 9.44 -21.56
CA LYS A 270 11.00 8.32 -21.16
C LYS A 270 10.14 7.20 -20.59
N PHE A 271 10.38 5.98 -21.08
CA PHE A 271 9.80 4.77 -20.55
C PHE A 271 10.90 3.86 -20.03
N TYR A 272 10.62 3.20 -18.91
CA TYR A 272 11.57 2.33 -18.22
C TYR A 272 10.95 0.96 -18.01
N LEU A 273 11.77 -0.09 -18.04
CA LEU A 273 11.40 -1.43 -17.63
C LEU A 273 11.94 -1.72 -16.23
N SER A 274 11.08 -2.14 -15.31
CA SER A 274 11.52 -2.68 -14.02
C SER A 274 11.97 -4.13 -14.13
N LYS A 275 12.75 -4.60 -13.14
CA LYS A 275 13.18 -6.00 -13.03
C LYS A 275 12.03 -7.04 -13.04
N ASN A 276 10.82 -6.62 -12.65
CA ASN A 276 9.63 -7.47 -12.68
C ASN A 276 8.71 -7.22 -13.90
N ASN A 277 9.28 -6.76 -15.02
CA ASN A 277 8.62 -6.56 -16.32
C ASN A 277 7.43 -5.59 -16.28
N VAL A 278 7.49 -4.56 -15.42
CA VAL A 278 6.52 -3.47 -15.41
C VAL A 278 7.11 -2.29 -16.18
N ILE A 279 6.34 -1.75 -17.12
CA ILE A 279 6.75 -0.57 -17.88
C ILE A 279 6.32 0.68 -17.08
N LEU A 280 7.20 1.66 -16.98
CA LEU A 280 7.07 2.85 -16.14
C LEU A 280 7.30 4.11 -16.96
N CYS A 281 6.50 5.16 -16.74
CA CYS A 281 6.74 6.49 -17.33
C CYS A 281 6.51 7.56 -16.26
N GLU A 282 7.44 8.50 -16.12
CA GLU A 282 7.28 9.64 -15.20
C GLU A 282 6.14 10.58 -15.65
N GLY A 283 5.85 10.60 -16.96
CA GLY A 283 4.98 11.58 -17.59
C GLY A 283 5.71 12.88 -17.89
N ASN A 284 4.95 13.93 -18.22
CA ASN A 284 5.47 15.28 -18.42
C ASN A 284 5.79 15.98 -17.07
N LYS A 285 6.05 17.29 -17.09
CA LYS A 285 6.28 18.10 -15.88
C LYS A 285 5.18 18.01 -14.80
N GLU A 286 3.95 17.66 -15.19
CA GLU A 286 2.80 17.45 -14.30
C GLU A 286 2.59 15.97 -13.94
N GLY A 287 3.50 15.09 -14.36
CA GLY A 287 3.40 13.65 -14.17
C GLY A 287 2.31 13.00 -15.01
N CYS A 288 1.98 13.57 -16.17
CA CYS A 288 0.90 13.13 -17.04
C CYS A 288 1.42 12.58 -18.38
N LEU A 289 0.81 11.50 -18.87
CA LEU A 289 0.86 11.05 -20.26
C LEU A 289 -0.47 11.42 -20.95
N PRO A 290 -0.49 12.43 -21.83
CA PRO A 290 -1.69 12.91 -22.50
C PRO A 290 -2.41 11.88 -23.37
N THR A 291 -3.72 12.03 -23.53
CA THR A 291 -4.60 11.16 -24.34
C THR A 291 -4.15 10.99 -25.79
N LYS A 292 -3.38 11.94 -26.37
CA LYS A 292 -2.86 11.84 -27.75
C LYS A 292 -1.91 10.65 -27.98
N TYR A 293 -1.45 10.01 -26.91
CA TYR A 293 -0.64 8.78 -26.93
C TYR A 293 -1.46 7.52 -26.67
N PHE A 294 -2.78 7.61 -26.56
CA PHE A 294 -3.62 6.42 -26.45
C PHE A 294 -3.91 5.92 -27.86
N ARG A 295 -3.51 4.68 -28.14
CA ARG A 295 -3.82 4.00 -29.41
C ARG A 295 -5.29 3.58 -29.45
N ALA A 296 -5.82 3.09 -28.33
CA ALA A 296 -7.20 2.65 -28.19
C ALA A 296 -7.57 2.49 -26.71
N ALA A 297 -8.88 2.43 -26.42
CA ALA A 297 -9.39 2.01 -25.12
C ALA A 297 -10.57 1.06 -25.31
N TYR A 298 -10.68 0.07 -24.43
CA TYR A 298 -11.73 -0.93 -24.46
C TYR A 298 -12.30 -1.15 -23.06
N GLN A 299 -13.63 -1.26 -22.96
CA GLN A 299 -14.23 -2.02 -21.87
C GLN A 299 -13.73 -3.46 -21.98
N ARG A 300 -13.38 -4.07 -20.86
CA ARG A 300 -12.81 -5.42 -20.84
C ARG A 300 -13.88 -6.50 -21.06
N ASN A 301 -15.02 -6.37 -20.38
CA ASN A 301 -16.12 -7.35 -20.41
C ASN A 301 -17.50 -6.65 -20.43
N PRO A 302 -18.32 -6.81 -21.49
CA PRO A 302 -17.93 -7.28 -22.82
C PRO A 302 -16.87 -6.38 -23.47
N ARG A 303 -16.14 -6.90 -24.46
CA ARG A 303 -15.10 -6.12 -25.14
C ARG A 303 -15.73 -5.09 -26.08
N LEU A 304 -15.80 -3.83 -25.64
CA LEU A 304 -16.37 -2.71 -26.39
C LEU A 304 -15.35 -1.59 -26.53
N LYS A 305 -15.17 -1.09 -27.76
CA LYS A 305 -14.27 0.06 -28.01
C LYS A 305 -14.88 1.32 -27.43
N LEU A 306 -14.09 2.06 -26.66
CA LEU A 306 -14.48 3.32 -26.04
C LEU A 306 -13.97 4.51 -26.87
N SER A 307 -14.72 5.61 -26.87
CA SER A 307 -14.28 6.88 -27.47
C SER A 307 -13.15 7.49 -26.65
N LEU A 308 -12.05 7.82 -27.31
CA LEU A 308 -10.92 8.53 -26.69
C LEU A 308 -11.20 10.03 -26.54
N THR A 309 -12.13 10.58 -27.33
CA THR A 309 -12.58 11.95 -27.19
C THR A 309 -13.76 12.03 -26.20
N PRO A 310 -13.75 13.02 -25.30
CA PRO A 310 -14.87 13.32 -24.41
C PRO A 310 -16.20 13.48 -25.15
#